data_AF-A0A7C1BFY6-F1
#
_entry.id   AF-A0A7C1BFY6-F1
#
_cell.length_a   1.000
_cell.length_b   1.000
_cell.length_c   1.000
_cell.angle_alpha   90.00
_cell.angle_beta   90.00
_cell.angle_gamma   90.00
#
_symmetry.space_group_name_H-M   'P 1'
#
loop_
_entity.id
_entity.type
_entity.pdbx_description
1 polymer ?
#
loop_
_entity_poly.entity_id
_entity_poly.type
_entity_poly.pdbx_seq_one_letter_code
_entity_poly.pdbx_strand_id
1 'polypeptide(L)'
;MIEIYPFRGIRYNPAEVKPEEAVVRLEFIKRDFYNHWRGIGRYSVLRFYRPGEKKAREEIEGFLRRKILLREEKPSIYVYHQIFPLGGKLLVRKSFIAVMRLVDIGEGKVLPHEETFPGGKRFHL
;
A
#
# COMPACT_ATOMS: atom_id res chain seq x y z
N MET A 1 19.71 5.06 17.28
CA MET A 1 19.61 4.29 16.02
C MET A 1 18.16 3.83 15.87
N ILE A 2 17.61 3.81 14.66
CA ILE A 2 16.24 3.32 14.42
C ILE A 2 16.27 1.80 14.43
N GLU A 3 15.31 1.19 15.12
CA GLU A 3 15.14 -0.26 15.17
C GLU A 3 14.02 -0.70 14.22
N ILE A 4 14.33 -1.66 13.36
CA ILE A 4 13.40 -2.24 12.39
C ILE A 4 13.28 -3.75 12.59
N TYR A 5 12.09 -4.28 12.30
CA TYR A 5 11.75 -5.68 12.50
C TYR A 5 11.06 -6.24 11.25
N PRO A 6 11.41 -7.47 10.83
CA PRO A 6 10.67 -8.17 9.78
C PRO A 6 9.27 -8.54 10.30
N PHE A 7 8.30 -8.67 9.38
CA PHE A 7 6.93 -9.07 9.75
C PHE A 7 6.34 -10.02 8.72
N ARG A 8 5.35 -10.80 9.15
CA ARG A 8 4.57 -11.64 8.23
C ARG A 8 3.57 -10.76 7.51
N GLY A 9 3.83 -10.49 6.24
CA GLY A 9 2.98 -9.68 5.38
C GLY A 9 1.88 -10.51 4.74
N ILE A 10 0.91 -9.81 4.17
CA ILE A 10 -0.06 -10.39 3.25
C ILE A 10 0.23 -9.79 1.88
N ARG A 11 0.45 -10.63 0.87
CA ARG A 11 0.72 -10.21 -0.51
C ARG A 11 -0.16 -10.95 -1.50
N TYR A 12 -0.27 -10.41 -2.70
CA TYR A 12 -0.88 -11.14 -3.80
C TYR A 12 -0.07 -12.37 -4.18
N ASN A 13 -0.77 -13.42 -4.58
CA ASN A 13 -0.18 -14.59 -5.18
C ASN A 13 0.13 -14.32 -6.66
N PRO A 14 1.40 -14.23 -7.07
CA PRO A 14 1.74 -13.95 -8.46
C PRO A 14 1.35 -15.09 -9.43
N ALA A 15 1.07 -16.29 -8.93
CA ALA A 15 0.55 -17.39 -9.75
C ALA A 15 -0.94 -17.21 -10.12
N GLU A 16 -1.70 -16.46 -9.31
CA GLU A 16 -3.15 -16.30 -9.48
C GLU A 16 -3.56 -14.89 -9.90
N VAL A 17 -2.73 -13.89 -9.58
CA VAL A 17 -3.08 -12.48 -9.72
C VAL A 17 -2.00 -11.75 -10.50
N LYS A 18 -2.38 -11.20 -11.66
CA LYS A 18 -1.49 -10.30 -12.39
C LYS A 18 -1.46 -8.92 -11.73
N PRO A 19 -0.34 -8.17 -11.79
CA PRO A 19 -0.24 -6.85 -11.19
C PRO A 19 -1.41 -5.92 -11.57
N GLU A 20 -1.86 -5.95 -12.82
CA GLU A 20 -2.94 -5.09 -13.33
C GLU A 20 -4.29 -5.36 -12.66
N GLU A 21 -4.49 -6.57 -12.13
CA GLU A 21 -5.71 -6.98 -11.43
C GLU A 21 -5.69 -6.63 -9.94
N ALA A 22 -4.52 -6.34 -9.39
CA ALA A 22 -4.28 -5.97 -7.99
C ALA A 22 -4.17 -4.45 -7.78
N VAL A 23 -3.75 -3.71 -8.81
CA VAL A 23 -3.49 -2.26 -8.70
C VAL A 23 -4.75 -1.42 -8.91
N VAL A 24 -4.70 -0.19 -8.38
CA VAL A 24 -5.59 0.88 -8.80
C VAL A 24 -4.80 1.87 -9.63
N ARG A 25 -5.30 2.15 -10.83
CA ARG A 25 -4.71 3.15 -11.70
C ARG A 25 -5.19 4.53 -11.27
N LEU A 26 -4.30 5.27 -10.59
CA LEU A 26 -4.56 6.62 -10.05
C LEU A 26 -5.07 7.62 -11.11
N GLU A 27 -4.71 7.43 -12.37
CA GLU A 27 -5.18 8.22 -13.51
C GLU A 27 -6.72 8.19 -13.69
N PHE A 28 -7.38 7.10 -13.27
CA PHE A 28 -8.84 6.98 -13.31
C PHE A 28 -9.52 7.57 -12.08
N ILE A 29 -8.81 7.70 -10.94
CA ILE A 29 -9.37 8.31 -9.72
C ILE A 29 -9.51 9.83 -9.89
N LYS A 30 -8.57 10.48 -10.59
CA LYS A 30 -8.54 11.95 -10.70
C LYS A 30 -9.60 12.54 -11.64
N ARG A 31 -10.11 11.76 -12.60
CA ARG A 31 -10.92 12.30 -13.70
C ARG A 31 -12.42 12.22 -13.47
N ASP A 32 -12.88 11.28 -12.64
CA ASP A 32 -14.30 11.09 -12.39
C ASP A 32 -14.50 10.25 -11.11
N PHE A 33 -14.67 10.93 -9.98
CA PHE A 33 -14.86 10.29 -8.67
C PHE A 33 -16.05 9.31 -8.66
N TYR A 34 -17.05 9.55 -9.52
CA TYR A 34 -18.23 8.69 -9.66
C TYR A 34 -18.01 7.47 -10.57
N ASN A 35 -17.05 7.54 -11.52
CA ASN A 35 -16.69 6.42 -12.42
C ASN A 35 -15.36 5.72 -12.07
N HIS A 36 -14.81 6.00 -10.87
CA HIS A 36 -13.57 5.46 -10.31
C HIS A 36 -13.40 3.94 -10.46
N TRP A 37 -14.51 3.18 -10.47
CA TRP A 37 -14.53 1.72 -10.59
C TRP A 37 -13.85 1.17 -11.84
N ARG A 38 -13.77 1.94 -12.94
CA ARG A 38 -13.10 1.51 -14.17
C ARG A 38 -11.58 1.34 -14.01
N GLY A 39 -10.99 1.97 -12.99
CA GLY A 39 -9.56 1.90 -12.69
C GLY A 39 -9.19 0.91 -11.58
N ILE A 40 -10.18 0.22 -11.01
CA ILE A 40 -9.97 -0.70 -9.88
C ILE A 40 -9.81 -2.12 -10.42
N GLY A 41 -8.62 -2.69 -10.25
CA GLY A 41 -8.38 -4.09 -10.56
C GLY A 41 -9.34 -5.02 -9.81
N ARG A 42 -9.68 -6.16 -10.42
CA ARG A 42 -10.63 -7.14 -9.88
C ARG A 42 -10.37 -7.48 -8.41
N TYR A 43 -9.10 -7.67 -8.04
CA TYR A 43 -8.66 -8.09 -6.72
C TYR A 43 -8.11 -6.94 -5.87
N SER A 44 -8.32 -5.68 -6.29
CA SER A 44 -7.91 -4.52 -5.51
C SER A 44 -8.53 -4.54 -4.12
N VAL A 45 -7.70 -4.27 -3.11
CA VAL A 45 -8.12 -4.05 -1.71
C VAL A 45 -8.63 -2.62 -1.45
N LEU A 46 -8.55 -1.74 -2.44
CA LEU A 46 -9.10 -0.37 -2.37
C LEU A 46 -10.61 -0.39 -2.67
N ARG A 47 -11.35 -1.13 -1.85
CA ARG A 47 -12.82 -1.14 -1.82
C ARG A 47 -13.28 -0.57 -0.48
N PHE A 48 -14.14 0.43 -0.54
CA PHE A 48 -14.67 1.09 0.65
C PHE A 48 -15.99 0.45 1.06
N TYR A 49 -16.04 -0.03 2.30
CA TYR A 49 -17.25 -0.54 2.94
C TYR A 49 -17.66 0.40 4.06
N ARG A 50 -18.96 0.43 4.40
CA ARG A 50 -19.42 1.28 5.51
C ARG A 50 -18.89 0.73 6.84
N PRO A 51 -18.48 1.59 7.80
CA PRO A 51 -18.10 1.15 9.13
C PRO A 51 -19.18 0.28 9.77
N GLY A 52 -18.78 -0.81 10.42
CA GLY A 52 -19.69 -1.80 11.02
C GLY A 52 -20.11 -2.94 10.09
N GLU A 53 -19.91 -2.84 8.77
CA GLU A 53 -20.13 -3.99 7.87
C GLU A 53 -18.99 -5.02 7.98
N LYS A 54 -19.34 -6.32 7.95
CA LYS A 54 -18.36 -7.42 7.93
C LYS A 54 -17.75 -7.70 6.55
N LYS A 55 -18.25 -7.06 5.50
CA LYS A 55 -17.90 -7.31 4.10
C LYS A 55 -16.38 -7.23 3.83
N ALA A 56 -15.70 -6.23 4.40
CA ALA A 56 -14.25 -6.08 4.24
C ALA A 56 -13.49 -7.29 4.80
N ARG A 57 -13.89 -7.79 5.98
CA ARG A 57 -13.30 -8.98 6.59
C ARG A 57 -13.57 -10.21 5.74
N GLU A 58 -14.83 -10.41 5.36
CA GLU A 58 -15.28 -11.57 4.58
C GLU A 58 -14.56 -11.64 3.21
N GLU A 59 -14.34 -10.50 2.56
CA GLU A 59 -13.61 -10.43 1.30
C GLU A 59 -12.14 -10.80 1.45
N ILE A 60 -11.43 -10.22 2.43
CA ILE A 60 -10.02 -10.54 2.70
C ILE A 60 -9.85 -12.01 3.08
N GLU A 61 -10.71 -12.54 3.95
CA GLU A 61 -10.69 -13.97 4.28
C GLU A 61 -11.00 -14.84 3.06
N GLY A 62 -11.93 -14.41 2.20
CA GLY A 62 -12.23 -15.07 0.94
C GLY A 62 -11.06 -15.07 -0.04
N PHE A 63 -10.25 -14.00 -0.08
CA PHE A 63 -9.03 -13.96 -0.88
C PHE A 63 -7.93 -14.88 -0.31
N LEU A 64 -7.79 -14.94 1.01
CA LEU A 64 -6.85 -15.87 1.65
C LEU A 64 -7.24 -17.33 1.37
N ARG A 65 -8.51 -17.70 1.55
CA ARG A 65 -9.01 -19.06 1.26
C ARG A 65 -8.79 -19.47 -0.20
N ARG A 66 -8.98 -18.54 -1.13
CA ARG A 66 -8.79 -18.76 -2.58
C ARG A 66 -7.35 -18.61 -3.03
N LYS A 67 -6.40 -18.37 -2.12
CA LYS A 67 -4.98 -18.12 -2.44
C LYS A 67 -4.75 -16.97 -3.42
N ILE A 68 -5.67 -16.00 -3.48
CA ILE A 68 -5.49 -14.70 -4.15
C ILE A 68 -4.50 -13.86 -3.34
N LEU A 69 -4.65 -13.92 -2.01
CA LEU A 69 -3.70 -13.38 -1.05
C LEU A 69 -2.99 -14.53 -0.34
N LEU A 70 -1.71 -14.33 -0.04
CA LEU A 70 -0.86 -15.24 0.72
C LEU A 70 -0.32 -14.52 1.95
N ARG A 71 -0.32 -15.23 3.08
CA ARG A 71 0.39 -14.82 4.29
C ARG A 71 1.79 -15.40 4.25
N GLU A 72 2.80 -14.59 4.54
CA GLU A 72 4.17 -15.10 4.63
C GLU A 72 4.34 -16.11 5.77
N GLU A 73 5.04 -17.21 5.49
CA GLU A 73 5.32 -18.26 6.47
C GLU A 73 6.29 -17.77 7.55
N LYS A 74 7.24 -16.91 7.15
CA LYS A 74 8.28 -16.34 8.01
C LYS A 74 8.26 -14.82 7.96
N PRO A 75 8.56 -14.13 9.08
CA PRO A 75 8.74 -12.69 9.06
C PRO A 75 9.77 -12.28 8.01
N SER A 76 9.44 -11.26 7.21
CA SER A 76 10.28 -10.79 6.10
C SER A 76 10.33 -9.25 6.04
N ILE A 77 11.35 -8.72 5.38
CA ILE A 77 11.44 -7.32 4.93
C ILE A 77 11.10 -7.28 3.44
N TYR A 78 10.30 -6.32 3.00
CA TYR A 78 9.81 -6.27 1.62
C TYR A 78 10.56 -5.19 0.85
N VAL A 79 11.24 -5.56 -0.24
CA VAL A 79 11.93 -4.59 -1.10
C VAL A 79 10.89 -3.78 -1.89
N TYR A 80 11.08 -2.47 -1.92
CA TYR A 80 10.21 -1.54 -2.65
C TYR A 80 11.05 -0.74 -3.65
N HIS A 81 10.65 -0.81 -4.92
CA HIS A 81 11.23 0.00 -5.98
C HIS A 81 10.17 0.93 -6.54
N GLN A 82 10.44 2.23 -6.47
CA GLN A 82 9.61 3.25 -7.09
C GLN A 82 10.31 3.75 -8.36
N ILE A 83 9.67 3.55 -9.51
CA ILE A 83 10.14 4.03 -10.80
C ILE A 83 9.42 5.35 -11.10
N PHE A 84 10.17 6.42 -11.41
CA PHE A 84 9.60 7.75 -11.68
C PHE A 84 10.45 8.55 -12.67
N PRO A 85 9.83 9.40 -13.52
CA PRO A 85 10.56 10.30 -14.40
C PRO A 85 11.03 11.56 -13.64
N LEU A 86 12.24 12.03 -13.94
CA LEU A 86 12.77 13.32 -13.47
C LEU A 86 13.77 13.88 -14.49
N GLY A 87 13.57 15.13 -14.93
CA GLY A 87 14.47 15.79 -15.87
C GLY A 87 14.67 15.02 -17.19
N GLY A 88 13.62 14.41 -17.72
CA GLY A 88 13.68 13.61 -18.95
C GLY A 88 14.32 12.22 -18.79
N LYS A 89 14.73 11.83 -17.58
CA LYS A 89 15.29 10.50 -17.29
C LYS A 89 14.32 9.67 -16.44
N LEU A 90 14.29 8.36 -16.68
CA LEU A 90 13.58 7.42 -15.81
C LEU A 90 14.52 6.96 -14.69
N LEU A 91 14.15 7.21 -13.44
CA LEU A 91 14.94 6.88 -12.25
C LEU A 91 14.24 5.81 -11.40
N VAL A 92 15.03 5.07 -10.60
CA VAL A 92 14.53 4.08 -9.64
C VAL A 92 14.97 4.47 -8.23
N ARG A 93 14.02 4.76 -7.34
CA ARG A 93 14.26 4.88 -5.90
C ARG A 93 14.09 3.50 -5.27
N LYS A 94 15.16 2.98 -4.69
CA LYS A 94 15.16 1.71 -3.97
C LYS A 94 14.95 1.94 -2.48
N SER A 95 14.10 1.14 -1.87
CA SER A 95 13.73 1.20 -0.46
C SER A 95 13.22 -0.17 0.00
N PHE A 96 12.67 -0.22 1.21
CA PHE A 96 12.05 -1.41 1.77
C PHE A 96 10.93 -1.04 2.75
N ILE A 97 10.10 -2.02 3.07
CA ILE A 97 9.01 -1.93 4.04
C ILE A 97 9.33 -2.91 5.18
N ALA A 98 9.31 -2.39 6.41
CA ALA A 98 9.51 -3.12 7.65
C ALA A 98 8.69 -2.47 8.78
N VAL A 99 8.52 -3.18 9.90
CA VAL A 99 7.97 -2.59 11.12
C VAL A 99 9.08 -1.81 11.83
N MET A 100 8.74 -0.68 12.44
CA MET A 100 9.68 0.15 13.19
C MET A 100 9.21 0.27 14.63
N ARG A 101 10.14 0.31 15.59
CA ARG A 101 9.81 0.66 16.97
C ARG A 101 9.24 2.08 17.03
N LEU A 102 8.12 2.26 17.74
CA LEU A 102 7.55 3.58 17.97
C LEU A 102 8.54 4.45 18.75
N VAL A 103 8.62 5.71 18.34
CA VAL A 103 9.42 6.76 18.98
C VAL A 103 8.55 7.99 19.11
N ASP A 104 8.77 8.77 20.17
CA ASP A 104 8.05 10.02 20.35
C ASP A 104 8.44 11.04 19.28
N ILE A 105 7.46 11.83 18.86
CA ILE A 105 7.68 12.92 17.90
C ILE A 105 8.60 13.95 18.54
N GLY A 106 9.60 14.42 17.80
CA GLY A 106 10.54 15.44 18.28
C GLY A 106 11.87 14.89 18.81
N GLU A 107 12.03 13.58 18.97
CA GLU A 107 13.32 12.97 19.33
C GLU A 107 14.38 13.01 18.20
N GLY A 108 14.08 13.63 17.06
CA GLY A 108 14.99 13.80 15.93
C GLY A 108 15.31 12.52 15.13
N LYS A 109 14.74 11.36 15.51
CA LYS A 109 14.99 10.07 14.85
C LYS A 109 14.03 9.79 13.69
N VAL A 110 12.79 10.25 13.79
CA VAL A 110 11.73 10.07 12.78
C VAL A 110 11.00 11.38 12.65
N LEU A 111 10.98 11.92 11.42
CA LEU A 111 10.26 13.15 11.12
C LEU A 111 8.92 12.80 10.45
N PRO A 112 7.82 13.48 10.82
CA PRO A 112 6.52 13.24 10.20
C PRO A 112 6.59 13.54 8.70
N HIS A 113 6.01 12.65 7.90
CA HIS A 113 5.90 12.80 6.45
C HIS A 113 4.98 13.99 6.06
N GLU A 114 4.17 14.46 7.01
CA GLU A 114 3.26 15.61 6.84
C GLU A 114 3.98 16.97 6.77
N GLU A 115 5.16 17.09 7.40
CA GLU A 115 5.96 18.32 7.44
C GLU A 115 7.07 18.35 6.36
N THR A 116 7.17 17.30 5.53
CA THR A 116 8.25 17.11 4.56
C THR A 116 7.78 17.02 3.10
N PHE A 117 6.48 16.82 2.84
CA PHE A 117 5.89 16.85 1.51
C PHE A 117 4.90 18.01 1.35
N PRO A 118 4.97 18.82 0.27
CA PRO A 118 3.96 19.84 -0.01
C PRO A 118 2.60 19.16 -0.24
N GLY A 119 1.67 19.35 0.70
CA GLY A 119 0.33 18.77 0.67
C GLY A 119 -0.02 17.80 1.80
N GLY A 120 0.93 17.42 2.66
CA GLY A 120 0.70 16.48 3.79
C GLY A 120 -0.43 16.94 4.72
N LYS A 121 -0.46 18.24 5.07
CA LYS A 121 -1.52 18.81 5.93
C LYS A 121 -2.92 18.85 5.31
N ARG A 122 -3.06 18.70 3.99
CA ARG A 122 -4.31 19.05 3.27
C ARG A 122 -5.37 17.94 3.27
N PHE A 123 -5.04 16.73 3.75
CA PHE A 123 -5.91 15.56 3.68
C PHE A 123 -6.26 14.93 5.03
N HIS A 124 -6.01 15.63 6.13
CA HIS A 124 -6.53 15.25 7.45
C HIS A 124 -7.84 16.01 7.69
N LEU A 125 -8.96 15.40 7.26
CA LEU A 125 -10.30 15.67 7.81
C LEU A 125 -10.54 14.73 8.98
#